data_AF-A0AAW2T3Z9-F1
#
_entry.id   AF-A0AAW2T3Z9-F1
#
_cell.length_a   1.000
_cell.length_b   1.000
_cell.length_c   1.000
_cell.angle_alpha   90.00
_cell.angle_beta   90.00
_cell.angle_gamma   90.00
#
_symmetry.space_group_name_H-M   'P 1'
#
loop_
_entity.id
_entity.type
_entity.pdbx_description
1 polymer ?
#
loop_
_entity_poly.entity_id
_entity_poly.type
_entity_poly.pdbx_seq_one_letter_code
_entity_poly.pdbx_strand_id
1 'polypeptide(L)'
;MLFQRFYNTWFEQLRQLVQQLSEAPIPPTTEEHHHQLRQLVQKAMSHYAEYYRAKSAAAKHDVLSFFSAPWTTSLERSLHWIGGWRPTTAFHLVYTESSILFESHVVDILRGFHTGDLGDLSPGQFRRVSELQIETVQQENDITDELSDWQACMLPT
;
A
#
# COMPACT_ATOMS: atom_id res chain seq x y z
N MET A 1 23.54 -3.23 -6.13
CA MET A 1 23.95 -2.17 -5.17
C MET A 1 23.26 -0.82 -5.40
N LEU A 2 23.00 -0.37 -6.64
CA LEU A 2 22.36 0.94 -6.89
C LEU A 2 20.94 1.06 -6.32
N PHE A 3 20.09 0.04 -6.51
CA PHE A 3 18.72 0.06 -5.99
C PHE A 3 18.66 0.02 -4.46
N GLN A 4 19.57 -0.69 -3.79
CA GLN A 4 19.62 -0.72 -2.33
C GLN A 4 19.93 0.66 -1.73
N ARG A 5 20.83 1.43 -2.35
CA ARG A 5 21.08 2.82 -1.93
C ARG A 5 19.85 3.70 -2.13
N PHE A 6 19.22 3.59 -3.28
CA PHE A 6 17.94 4.28 -3.56
C PHE A 6 16.89 3.91 -2.51
N TYR A 7 16.70 2.62 -2.22
CA TYR A 7 15.71 2.14 -1.26
C TYR A 7 15.95 2.72 0.14
N ASN A 8 17.20 2.73 0.62
CA ASN A 8 17.51 3.27 1.95
C ASN A 8 17.13 4.75 2.06
N THR A 9 17.52 5.57 1.08
CA THR A 9 17.15 7.00 1.03
C THR A 9 15.64 7.18 0.90
N TRP A 10 15.00 6.41 0.03
CA TRP A 10 13.55 6.44 -0.16
C TRP A 10 12.81 6.07 1.14
N PHE A 11 13.30 5.08 1.88
CA PHE A 11 12.70 4.62 3.13
C PHE A 11 12.85 5.64 4.26
N GLU A 12 14.00 6.31 4.37
CA GLU A 12 14.17 7.43 5.31
C GLU A 12 13.19 8.57 5.01
N GLN A 13 13.02 8.93 3.74
CA GLN A 13 12.05 9.94 3.31
C GLN A 13 10.61 9.50 3.57
N LEU A 14 10.30 8.21 3.37
CA LEU A 14 8.99 7.66 3.70
C LEU A 14 8.69 7.80 5.19
N ARG A 15 9.66 7.50 6.07
CA ARG A 15 9.49 7.65 7.53
C ARG A 15 9.17 9.09 7.92
N GLN A 16 9.88 10.06 7.34
CA GLN A 16 9.60 11.48 7.57
C GLN A 16 8.19 11.86 7.10
N LEU A 17 7.77 11.33 5.96
CA LEU A 17 6.45 11.63 5.41
C LEU A 17 5.31 11.00 6.23
N VAL A 18 5.50 9.77 6.71
CA VAL A 18 4.58 9.10 7.63
C VAL A 18 4.46 9.88 8.93
N GLN A 19 5.59 10.37 9.48
CA GLN A 19 5.57 11.22 10.67
C GLN A 19 4.76 12.51 10.42
N GLN A 20 5.00 13.20 9.31
CA GLN A 20 4.24 14.42 8.94
C GLN A 20 2.73 14.14 8.80
N LEU A 21 2.35 13.01 8.21
CA LEU A 21 0.95 12.60 8.10
C LEU A 21 0.33 12.30 9.47
N SER A 22 1.08 11.69 10.39
CA SER A 22 0.60 11.37 11.74
C SER A 22 0.45 12.60 12.65
N GLU A 23 1.23 13.64 12.39
CA GLU A 23 1.17 14.92 13.12
C GLU A 23 0.09 15.87 12.54
N ALA A 24 -0.41 15.59 11.33
CA ALA A 24 -1.44 16.40 10.69
C ALA A 24 -2.78 16.27 11.43
N PRO A 25 -3.54 17.37 11.62
CA PRO A 25 -4.85 17.30 12.27
C PRO A 25 -5.86 16.44 11.49
N ILE A 26 -6.40 15.42 12.15
CA ILE A 26 -7.44 14.53 11.62
C ILE A 26 -8.61 14.52 12.64
N PRO A 27 -9.81 14.98 12.27
CA PRO A 27 -10.16 15.61 11.00
C PRO A 27 -9.54 17.03 10.87
N PRO A 28 -9.29 17.52 9.65
CA PRO A 28 -8.79 18.88 9.44
C PRO A 28 -9.80 19.91 9.94
N THR A 29 -9.37 20.81 10.82
CA THR A 29 -10.24 21.81 11.46
C THR A 29 -10.31 23.16 10.75
N THR A 30 -9.41 23.40 9.79
CA THR A 30 -9.33 24.65 9.01
C THR A 30 -9.06 24.34 7.54
N GLU A 31 -9.37 25.28 6.65
CA GLU A 31 -9.04 25.16 5.22
C GLU A 31 -7.53 24.98 4.97
N GLU A 32 -6.70 25.61 5.80
CA GLU A 32 -5.25 25.45 5.75
C GLU A 32 -4.82 24.03 6.12
N HIS A 33 -5.37 23.47 7.22
CA HIS A 33 -5.14 22.06 7.58
C HIS A 33 -5.58 21.11 6.46
N HIS A 34 -6.72 21.39 5.84
CA HIS A 34 -7.22 20.59 4.72
C HIS A 34 -6.29 20.71 3.50
N HIS A 35 -5.74 21.89 3.21
CA HIS A 35 -4.78 22.07 2.12
C HIS A 35 -3.48 21.31 2.39
N GLN A 36 -2.93 21.45 3.60
CA GLN A 36 -1.70 20.78 4.03
C GLN A 36 -1.83 19.25 3.98
N LEU A 37 -2.92 18.70 4.52
CA LEU A 37 -3.17 17.26 4.48
C LEU A 37 -3.24 16.75 3.03
N ARG A 38 -3.95 17.46 2.14
CA ARG A 38 -3.99 17.11 0.70
C ARG A 38 -2.61 17.12 0.06
N GLN A 39 -1.77 18.11 0.36
CA GLN A 39 -0.40 18.18 -0.14
C GLN A 39 0.45 17.01 0.35
N LEU A 40 0.35 16.65 1.63
CA LEU A 40 1.07 15.50 2.21
C LEU A 40 0.63 14.19 1.58
N VAL A 41 -0.68 13.98 1.38
CA VAL A 41 -1.23 12.80 0.69
C VAL A 41 -0.71 12.73 -0.74
N GLN A 42 -0.75 13.84 -1.49
CA GLN A 42 -0.24 13.89 -2.86
C GLN A 42 1.27 13.57 -2.91
N LYS A 43 2.05 14.11 -1.97
CA LYS A 43 3.47 13.81 -1.83
C LYS A 43 3.71 12.33 -1.56
N ALA A 44 2.90 11.70 -0.70
CA ALA A 44 3.00 10.27 -0.40
C ALA A 44 2.70 9.41 -1.64
N MET A 45 1.64 9.74 -2.37
CA MET A 45 1.30 9.05 -3.61
C MET A 45 2.43 9.15 -4.65
N SER A 46 2.99 10.35 -4.84
CA SER A 46 4.14 10.55 -5.73
C SER A 46 5.39 9.79 -5.27
N HIS A 47 5.65 9.75 -3.96
CA HIS A 47 6.79 9.04 -3.37
C HIS A 47 6.70 7.52 -3.61
N TYR A 48 5.51 6.93 -3.45
CA TYR A 48 5.28 5.51 -3.78
C TYR A 48 5.36 5.23 -5.28
N ALA A 49 4.87 6.13 -6.13
CA ALA A 49 4.97 5.98 -7.58
C ALA A 49 6.44 5.97 -8.04
N GLU A 50 7.29 6.82 -7.46
CA GLU A 50 8.74 6.82 -7.73
C GLU A 50 9.39 5.49 -7.32
N TYR A 51 9.03 4.95 -6.15
CA TYR A 51 9.51 3.65 -5.71
C TYR A 51 9.21 2.55 -6.70
N TYR A 52 7.95 2.41 -7.14
CA TYR A 52 7.59 1.36 -8.09
C TYR A 52 8.23 1.57 -9.47
N ARG A 53 8.40 2.82 -9.91
CA ARG A 53 9.15 3.14 -11.14
C ARG A 53 10.62 2.70 -11.04
N ALA A 54 11.32 3.09 -9.98
CA ALA A 54 12.71 2.71 -9.76
C ALA A 54 12.86 1.19 -9.60
N LYS A 55 11.91 0.57 -8.88
CA LYS A 55 11.85 -0.88 -8.66
C LYS A 55 11.68 -1.64 -9.98
N SER A 56 10.79 -1.20 -10.85
CA SER A 56 10.60 -1.77 -12.19
C SER A 56 11.86 -1.64 -13.05
N ALA A 57 12.53 -0.49 -13.03
CA ALA A 57 13.77 -0.29 -13.76
C ALA A 57 14.90 -1.21 -13.26
N ALA A 58 15.03 -1.38 -11.94
CA ALA A 58 16.00 -2.28 -11.34
C ALA A 58 15.73 -3.75 -11.71
N ALA A 59 14.47 -4.19 -11.67
CA ALA A 59 14.08 -5.55 -12.04
C ALA A 59 14.42 -5.89 -13.50
N LYS A 60 14.25 -4.93 -14.43
CA LYS A 60 14.60 -5.10 -15.84
C LYS A 60 16.10 -5.23 -16.09
N HIS A 61 16.93 -4.66 -15.22
CA HIS A 61 18.38 -4.70 -15.35
C HIS A 61 18.98 -5.98 -14.74
N ASP A 62 18.49 -6.39 -13.57
CA ASP A 62 19.00 -7.58 -12.86
C ASP A 62 17.86 -8.28 -12.10
N VAL A 63 17.26 -9.27 -12.77
CA VAL A 63 16.12 -10.02 -12.24
C VAL A 63 16.50 -10.90 -11.05
N LEU A 64 17.72 -11.45 -11.02
CA LEU A 64 18.17 -12.33 -9.93
C LEU A 64 18.44 -11.53 -8.66
N SER A 65 19.13 -10.39 -8.78
CA SER A 65 19.29 -9.48 -7.64
C SER A 65 17.94 -8.95 -7.17
N PHE A 66 16.97 -8.77 -8.06
CA PHE A 66 15.62 -8.34 -7.70
C PHE A 66 14.90 -9.37 -6.82
N PHE A 67 14.87 -10.64 -7.22
CA PHE A 67 14.23 -11.70 -6.44
C PHE A 67 14.93 -11.97 -5.10
N SER A 68 16.25 -11.81 -5.04
CA SER A 68 16.99 -11.92 -3.77
C SER A 68 16.66 -10.79 -2.78
N ALA A 69 16.10 -9.67 -3.27
CA ALA A 69 15.68 -8.49 -2.50
C ALA A 69 16.64 -8.15 -1.32
N PRO A 70 17.92 -7.85 -1.57
CA PRO A 70 18.92 -7.66 -0.52
C PRO A 70 18.67 -6.41 0.34
N TRP A 71 17.77 -5.52 -0.10
CA TRP A 71 17.38 -4.31 0.62
C TRP A 71 16.25 -4.52 1.62
N THR A 72 15.61 -5.70 1.66
CA THR A 72 14.57 -6.02 2.65
C THR A 72 15.11 -6.92 3.76
N THR A 73 14.35 -7.06 4.84
CA THR A 73 14.63 -7.99 5.94
C THR A 73 14.23 -9.42 5.57
N SER A 74 14.72 -10.42 6.32
CA SER A 74 14.32 -11.82 6.11
C SER A 74 12.84 -12.05 6.38
N LEU A 75 12.26 -11.32 7.35
CA LEU A 75 10.83 -11.37 7.64
C LEU A 75 10.02 -10.83 6.45
N GLU A 76 10.36 -9.65 5.95
CA GLU A 76 9.69 -9.07 4.77
C GLU A 76 9.77 -10.00 3.56
N ARG A 77 10.93 -10.60 3.30
CA ARG A 77 11.09 -11.59 2.22
C ARG A 77 10.21 -12.82 2.41
N SER A 78 10.07 -13.33 3.64
CA SER A 78 9.22 -14.50 3.91
C SER A 78 7.73 -14.24 3.66
N LEU A 79 7.31 -12.98 3.62
CA LEU A 79 5.94 -12.55 3.35
C LEU A 79 5.74 -12.09 1.88
N HIS A 80 6.77 -12.19 1.04
CA HIS A 80 6.61 -11.89 -0.38
C HIS A 80 5.81 -12.97 -1.09
N TRP A 81 4.98 -12.55 -2.04
CA TRP A 81 4.27 -13.44 -2.94
C TRP A 81 5.09 -13.72 -4.21
N ILE A 82 5.33 -12.70 -5.05
CA ILE A 82 6.18 -12.83 -6.26
C ILE A 82 7.34 -11.84 -6.17
N GLY A 83 7.06 -10.55 -6.34
CA GLY A 83 8.06 -9.47 -6.33
C GLY A 83 7.94 -8.52 -5.13
N GLY A 84 7.17 -8.91 -4.11
CA GLY A 84 6.81 -8.08 -2.97
C GLY A 84 5.59 -8.63 -2.24
N TRP A 85 5.01 -7.82 -1.35
CA TRP A 85 3.74 -8.13 -0.66
C TRP A 85 2.59 -8.30 -1.65
N ARG A 86 1.59 -9.10 -1.28
CA ARG A 86 0.39 -9.35 -2.09
C ARG A 86 -0.60 -8.17 -1.97
N PRO A 87 -0.87 -7.41 -3.04
CA PRO A 87 -1.72 -6.21 -2.98
C PRO A 87 -3.07 -6.37 -2.25
N THR A 88 -3.72 -7.53 -2.37
CA THR A 88 -4.98 -7.84 -1.67
C THR A 88 -4.89 -7.73 -0.15
N THR A 89 -3.70 -7.90 0.45
CA THR A 89 -3.47 -7.72 1.88
C THR A 89 -3.82 -6.31 2.37
N ALA A 90 -3.64 -5.27 1.56
CA ALA A 90 -3.98 -3.90 1.97
C ALA A 90 -5.49 -3.72 2.18
N PHE A 91 -6.32 -4.34 1.33
CA PHE A 91 -7.77 -4.28 1.48
C PHE A 91 -8.23 -4.99 2.76
N HIS A 92 -7.64 -6.15 3.07
CA HIS A 92 -7.91 -6.84 4.33
C HIS A 92 -7.61 -5.95 5.53
N LEU A 93 -6.46 -5.26 5.54
CA LEU A 93 -6.13 -4.30 6.59
C LEU A 93 -7.14 -3.16 6.66
N VAL A 94 -7.51 -2.56 5.52
CA VAL A 94 -8.53 -1.50 5.49
C VAL A 94 -9.85 -1.98 6.08
N TYR A 95 -10.39 -3.13 5.68
CA TYR A 95 -11.65 -3.62 6.22
C TYR A 95 -11.57 -3.95 7.73
N THR A 96 -10.47 -4.58 8.16
CA THR A 96 -10.27 -4.91 9.57
C THR A 96 -10.17 -3.66 10.43
N GLU A 97 -9.31 -2.71 10.08
CA GLU A 97 -9.13 -1.46 10.82
C GLU A 97 -10.41 -0.61 10.79
N SER A 98 -11.09 -0.52 9.64
CA SER A 98 -12.35 0.22 9.53
C SER A 98 -13.42 -0.37 10.45
N SER A 99 -13.53 -1.70 10.52
CA SER A 99 -14.50 -2.38 11.40
C SER A 99 -14.19 -2.13 12.87
N ILE A 100 -12.92 -2.26 13.27
CA ILE A 100 -12.49 -2.03 14.66
C ILE A 100 -12.77 -0.58 15.08
N LEU A 101 -12.40 0.40 14.23
CA LEU A 101 -12.60 1.82 14.51
C LEU A 101 -14.09 2.18 14.52
N PHE A 102 -14.87 1.67 13.56
CA PHE A 102 -16.31 1.86 13.53
C PHE A 102 -16.97 1.35 14.82
N GLU A 103 -16.63 0.14 15.27
CA GLU A 103 -17.17 -0.42 16.51
C GLU A 103 -16.80 0.42 17.74
N SER A 104 -15.56 0.92 17.80
CA SER A 104 -15.09 1.75 18.91
C SER A 104 -15.77 3.13 18.98
N HIS A 105 -16.21 3.67 17.84
CA HIS A 105 -16.79 5.02 17.73
C HIS A 105 -18.25 5.03 17.27
N VAL A 106 -18.94 3.89 17.28
CA VAL A 106 -20.28 3.73 16.67
C VAL A 106 -21.31 4.72 17.22
N VAL A 107 -21.28 5.00 18.52
CA VAL A 107 -22.22 5.92 19.16
C VAL A 107 -21.98 7.36 18.69
N ASP A 108 -20.73 7.76 18.53
CA ASP A 108 -20.36 9.10 18.10
C ASP A 108 -20.68 9.30 16.62
N ILE A 109 -20.40 8.28 15.79
CA ILE A 109 -20.77 8.26 14.37
C ILE A 109 -22.29 8.37 14.19
N LEU A 110 -23.09 7.62 14.95
CA LEU A 110 -24.55 7.68 14.90
C LEU A 110 -25.11 9.04 15.37
N ARG A 111 -24.34 9.79 16.17
CA ARG A 111 -24.64 11.17 16.57
C ARG A 111 -24.18 12.21 15.54
N GLY A 112 -23.53 11.78 14.46
CA GLY A 112 -23.03 12.63 13.38
C GLY A 112 -21.64 13.19 13.63
N PHE A 113 -20.87 12.67 14.59
CA PHE A 113 -19.47 13.02 14.75
C PHE A 113 -18.61 12.22 13.78
N HIS A 114 -17.61 12.90 13.21
CA HIS A 114 -16.65 12.32 12.28
C HIS A 114 -15.27 12.31 12.95
N THR A 115 -14.66 11.14 13.01
CA THR A 115 -13.31 10.92 13.54
C THR A 115 -12.23 11.25 12.52
N GLY A 116 -12.57 11.25 11.22
CA GLY A 116 -11.64 11.43 10.12
C GLY A 116 -10.68 10.25 9.92
N ASP A 117 -10.91 9.13 10.61
CA ASP A 117 -10.16 7.88 10.48
C ASP A 117 -10.87 6.89 9.53
N LEU A 118 -10.55 5.59 9.62
CA LEU A 118 -11.20 4.58 8.77
C LEU A 118 -12.58 4.16 9.29
N GLY A 119 -12.96 4.53 10.52
CA GLY A 119 -14.23 4.16 11.12
C GLY A 119 -15.43 4.92 10.56
N ASP A 120 -15.22 6.12 10.01
CA ASP A 120 -16.28 6.97 9.46
C ASP A 120 -16.40 6.94 7.93
N LEU A 121 -15.78 5.93 7.29
CA LEU A 121 -15.88 5.72 5.85
C LEU A 121 -17.34 5.57 5.39
N SER A 122 -17.73 6.39 4.43
CA SER A 122 -19.06 6.34 3.82
C SER A 122 -19.27 5.07 2.99
N PRO A 123 -20.53 4.62 2.79
CA PRO A 123 -20.83 3.51 1.89
C PRO A 123 -20.28 3.69 0.46
N GLY A 124 -20.20 4.92 -0.02
CA GLY A 124 -19.60 5.24 -1.33
C GLY A 124 -18.09 5.08 -1.36
N GLN A 125 -17.39 5.38 -0.25
CA GLN A 125 -15.96 5.09 -0.11
C GLN A 125 -15.72 3.58 -0.06
N PHE A 126 -16.49 2.84 0.74
CA PHE A 126 -16.38 1.38 0.78
C PHE A 126 -16.62 0.73 -0.58
N ARG A 127 -17.63 1.20 -1.34
CA ARG A 127 -17.88 0.68 -2.68
C ARG A 127 -16.66 0.83 -3.59
N ARG A 128 -16.01 2.00 -3.60
CA ARG A 128 -14.79 2.23 -4.40
C ARG A 128 -13.64 1.33 -3.96
N VAL A 129 -13.49 1.10 -2.65
CA VAL A 129 -12.48 0.17 -2.11
C VAL A 129 -12.78 -1.25 -2.57
N SER A 130 -14.05 -1.69 -2.52
CA SER A 130 -14.47 -3.01 -2.98
C SER A 130 -14.28 -3.22 -4.48
N GLU A 131 -14.61 -2.21 -5.29
CA GLU A 131 -14.38 -2.24 -6.75
C GLU A 131 -12.88 -2.40 -7.06
N LEU A 132 -12.03 -1.61 -6.40
CA LEU A 132 -10.59 -1.72 -6.55
C LEU A 132 -10.03 -3.06 -6.06
N GLN A 133 -10.61 -3.63 -4.99
CA GLN A 133 -10.24 -4.96 -4.52
C GLN A 133 -10.55 -6.03 -5.58
N ILE A 134 -11.73 -5.97 -6.22
CA ILE A 134 -12.13 -6.91 -7.28
C ILE A 134 -11.14 -6.85 -8.44
N GLU A 135 -10.82 -5.64 -8.91
CA GLU A 135 -9.83 -5.43 -9.97
C GLU A 135 -8.45 -5.99 -9.58
N THR A 136 -8.03 -5.75 -8.33
CA THR A 136 -6.76 -6.24 -7.80
C THR A 136 -6.72 -7.77 -7.76
N VAL A 137 -7.79 -8.41 -7.27
CA VAL A 137 -7.89 -9.88 -7.21
C VAL A 137 -7.80 -10.49 -8.61
N GLN A 138 -8.47 -9.88 -9.59
CA GLN A 138 -8.39 -10.34 -10.97
C GLN A 138 -6.95 -10.30 -11.49
N GLN A 139 -6.26 -9.17 -11.33
CA GLN A 139 -4.87 -9.02 -11.75
C GLN A 139 -3.92 -9.98 -11.03
N GLU A 140 -4.14 -10.23 -9.73
CA GLU A 140 -3.34 -11.19 -8.98
C GLU A 140 -3.52 -12.62 -9.49
N ASN A 141 -4.75 -13.01 -9.83
CA ASN A 141 -5.05 -14.32 -10.40
C ASN A 141 -4.40 -14.46 -11.78
N ASP A 142 -4.53 -13.46 -12.65
CA ASP A 142 -3.90 -13.47 -13.98
C ASP A 142 -2.38 -13.68 -13.89
N ILE A 143 -1.71 -12.97 -12.96
CA ILE A 143 -0.28 -13.13 -12.71
C ILE A 143 0.05 -14.53 -12.14
N THR A 144 -0.80 -15.08 -11.28
CA THR A 144 -0.62 -16.43 -10.71
C THR A 144 -0.73 -17.49 -11.80
N ASP A 145 -1.70 -17.34 -12.70
CA ASP A 145 -1.95 -18.27 -13.80
C ASP A 145 -0.78 -18.25 -14.79
N GLU A 146 -0.32 -17.05 -15.19
CA GLU A 146 0.88 -16.92 -16.03
C GLU A 146 2.11 -17.59 -15.40
N LEU A 147 2.36 -17.36 -14.10
CA LEU A 147 3.47 -17.98 -13.40
C LEU A 147 3.35 -19.52 -13.36
N SER A 148 2.13 -20.03 -13.20
CA SER A 148 1.85 -21.46 -13.18
C SER A 148 2.14 -22.10 -14.53
N ASP A 149 1.74 -21.45 -15.63
CA ASP A 149 2.04 -21.90 -17.00
C ASP A 149 3.56 -21.96 -17.26
N TRP A 150 4.31 -20.93 -16.85
CA TRP A 150 5.76 -20.92 -16.97
C TRP A 150 6.44 -22.07 -16.21
N GLN A 151 5.97 -22.36 -14.99
CA GLN A 151 6.49 -23.46 -14.18
C GLN A 151 6.19 -24.82 -14.81
N ALA A 152 4.99 -25.01 -15.35
CA ALA A 152 4.60 -26.23 -16.04
C ALA A 152 5.46 -26.48 -17.30
N CYS A 153 5.81 -25.44 -18.04
CA CYS A 153 6.68 -25.55 -19.21
C CYS A 153 8.16 -25.85 -18.88
N MET A 154 8.64 -25.54 -17.67
CA MET A 154 10.04 -25.75 -17.27
C MET A 154 10.32 -27.11 -16.64
N LEU A 155 9.30 -27.88 -16.26
CA LEU A 155 9.47 -29.22 -15.69
C LEU A 155 9.63 -30.24 -16.82
N PRO A 156 10.78 -30.94 -16.95
CA PRO A 156 10.92 -32.00 -17.94
C PRO A 156 10.00 -33.18 -17.58
N THR A 157 9.24 -33.66 -18.58
CA THR A 157 8.47 -34.92 -18.50
C THR A 157 9.36 -36.13 -18.30
#